data_AF-A0A7C1S7I5-F1
#
_entry.id   AF-A0A7C1S7I5-F1
#
_cell.length_a   1.000
_cell.length_b   1.000
_cell.length_c   1.000
_cell.angle_alpha   90.00
_cell.angle_beta   90.00
_cell.angle_gamma   90.00
#
_symmetry.space_group_name_H-M   'P 1'
#
loop_
_entity.id
_entity.type
_entity.pdbx_description
1 polymer ?
#
loop_
_entity_poly.entity_id
_entity_poly.type
_entity_poly.pdbx_seq_one_letter_code
_entity_poly.pdbx_strand_id
1 'polypeptide(L)' 'MRDRTTMANMKEEQLEILQFTLGLYIKNKLDEWAVSEELMKSCMALSEDENSSREDASTVIMKELWKRLRETHKLRVVK' A
#
# COMPACT_ATOMS: atom_id res chain seq x y z
N MET A 1 -9.33 -14.53 2.88
CA MET A 1 -8.21 -14.73 3.84
C MET A 1 -6.87 -14.98 3.15
N ARG A 2 -6.82 -15.75 2.05
CA ARG A 2 -5.56 -16.11 1.37
C ARG A 2 -4.74 -14.91 0.88
N ASP A 3 -5.38 -13.91 0.29
CA ASP A 3 -4.69 -12.77 -0.34
C ASP A 3 -3.89 -11.92 0.66
N ARG A 4 -4.43 -11.73 1.87
CA ARG A 4 -3.75 -11.00 2.96
C ARG A 4 -2.47 -11.70 3.40
N THR A 5 -2.54 -13.02 3.55
CA THR A 5 -1.39 -13.86 3.90
C THR A 5 -0.38 -13.94 2.75
N THR A 6 -0.84 -14.00 1.50
CA THR A 6 0.03 -13.95 0.33
C THR A 6 0.81 -12.63 0.28
N MET A 7 0.13 -11.50 0.41
CA MET A 7 0.75 -10.18 0.44
C MET A 7 1.73 -10.03 1.61
N ALA A 8 1.38 -10.51 2.82
CA ALA A 8 2.27 -10.50 3.97
C ALA A 8 3.59 -11.27 3.75
N ASN A 9 3.62 -12.27 2.86
CA ASN A 9 4.82 -13.05 2.56
C ASN A 9 5.57 -12.58 1.31
N MET A 10 5.05 -11.59 0.58
CA MET A 10 5.73 -11.01 -0.57
C MET A 10 6.96 -10.19 -0.16
N LYS A 11 7.97 -10.21 -1.02
CA LYS A 11 9.11 -9.29 -0.98
C LYS A 11 8.71 -7.91 -1.52
N GLU A 12 9.50 -6.89 -1.21
CA GLU A 12 9.25 -5.53 -1.68
C GLU A 12 9.30 -5.43 -3.21
N GLU A 13 10.20 -6.16 -3.89
CA GLU A 13 10.24 -6.21 -5.36
C GLU A 13 8.93 -6.75 -5.97
N GLN A 14 8.24 -7.62 -5.24
CA GLN A 14 6.95 -8.18 -5.69
C GLN A 14 5.79 -7.21 -5.44
N LEU A 15 5.96 -6.19 -4.59
CA LEU A 15 5.00 -5.10 -4.44
C LEU A 15 4.97 -4.21 -5.68
N GLU A 16 6.10 -4.02 -6.36
CA GLU A 16 6.14 -3.20 -7.58
C GLU A 16 5.22 -3.76 -8.67
N ILE A 17 5.11 -5.08 -8.77
CA ILE A 17 4.19 -5.75 -9.70
C ILE A 17 2.73 -5.50 -9.30
N LEU A 18 2.44 -5.45 -8.00
CA LEU A 18 1.11 -5.13 -7.48
C LEU A 18 0.73 -3.66 -7.70
N GLN A 19 1.69 -2.77 -7.92
CA GLN A 19 1.40 -1.36 -8.22
C GLN A 19 0.52 -1.23 -9.46
N PHE A 20 0.79 -2.01 -10.52
CA PHE A 20 0.02 -1.99 -11.77
C PHE A 20 -1.42 -2.51 -11.62
N THR A 21 -1.73 -3.22 -10.54
CA THR A 21 -3.05 -3.82 -10.31
C THR A 21 -3.70 -3.22 -9.07
N LEU A 22 -3.19 -3.57 -7.89
CA LEU A 22 -3.69 -3.09 -6.61
C LEU A 22 -3.42 -1.59 -6.40
N GLY A 23 -2.27 -1.07 -6.82
CA GLY A 23 -1.97 0.36 -6.76
C GLY A 23 -2.95 1.18 -7.59
N LEU A 24 -3.21 0.75 -8.84
CA LEU A 24 -4.22 1.36 -9.70
C LEU A 24 -5.65 1.27 -9.10
N TYR A 25 -6.01 0.12 -8.53
CA TYR A 25 -7.29 -0.03 -7.84
C TYR A 25 -7.44 0.95 -6.67
N ILE A 26 -6.40 1.05 -5.82
CA ILE A 26 -6.38 1.98 -4.70
C ILE A 26 -6.50 3.42 -5.22
N LYS A 27 -5.73 3.82 -6.23
CA LYS A 27 -5.82 5.14 -6.85
C LYS A 27 -7.24 5.49 -7.30
N ASN A 28 -7.88 4.60 -8.06
CA ASN A 28 -9.25 4.81 -8.51
C ASN A 28 -10.23 4.94 -7.34
N LYS A 29 -10.03 4.17 -6.26
CA LYS A 29 -10.84 4.30 -5.04
C LYS A 29 -10.58 5.57 -4.27
N LEU A 30 -9.35 6.08 -4.24
CA LEU A 30 -9.04 7.38 -3.64
C LEU A 30 -9.73 8.52 -4.41
N ASP A 31 -9.86 8.39 -5.74
CA ASP A 31 -10.64 9.32 -6.58
C ASP A 31 -12.14 9.24 -6.23
N GLU A 32 -12.69 8.04 -6.12
CA GLU A 32 -14.10 7.83 -5.77
C GLU A 32 -14.45 8.25 -4.33
N TRP A 33 -13.57 8.02 -3.36
CA TRP A 33 -13.85 8.20 -1.93
C TRP A 33 -13.79 9.67 -1.47
N ALA A 34 -13.51 10.61 -2.37
CA ALA A 34 -13.33 12.03 -2.04
C ALA A 34 -12.43 12.21 -0.81
N VAL A 35 -11.29 11.51 -0.83
CA VAL A 35 -10.34 11.40 0.28
C VAL A 35 -9.98 12.78 0.80
N SER A 36 -9.97 12.93 2.12
CA SER A 36 -9.64 14.22 2.76
C SER A 36 -8.23 14.67 2.38
N GLU A 37 -8.04 15.99 2.29
CA GLU A 37 -6.71 16.56 2.10
C GLU A 37 -5.72 16.10 3.19
N GLU A 38 -6.21 15.82 4.39
CA GLU A 38 -5.40 15.34 5.51
C GLU A 38 -4.73 13.99 5.20
N LEU A 39 -5.49 13.02 4.67
CA LEU A 39 -4.91 11.73 4.28
C LEU A 39 -3.89 11.90 3.15
N MET A 40 -4.18 12.79 2.19
CA MET A 40 -3.24 13.09 1.10
C MET A 40 -1.96 13.74 1.63
N LYS A 41 -2.06 14.69 2.56
CA LYS A 41 -0.92 15.33 3.23
C LYS A 41 -0.08 14.33 4.01
N SER A 42 -0.72 13.41 4.73
CA SER A 42 -0.01 12.32 5.41
C SER A 42 0.70 11.40 4.43
N CYS A 43 0.11 11.11 3.27
CA CYS A 43 0.76 10.31 2.23
C CYS A 43 1.96 11.03 1.61
N MET A 44 1.82 12.33 1.30
CA MET A 44 2.91 13.15 0.77
C MET A 44 4.09 13.24 1.74
N ALA A 45 3.81 13.44 3.05
CA ALA A 45 4.83 13.48 4.10
C ALA A 45 5.62 12.17 4.27
N LEU A 46 5.04 11.05 3.84
CA LEU A 46 5.68 9.72 3.88
C LEU A 46 6.38 9.36 2.57
N SER A 47 6.14 10.13 1.50
CA SER A 47 6.84 9.95 0.24
C SER A 47 8.19 10.68 0.28
N GLU A 48 9.21 10.12 -0.38
CA GLU A 48 10.55 10.71 -0.42
C GLU A 48 10.65 11.90 -1.40
N ASP A 49 9.56 12.27 -2.08
CA ASP A 49 9.52 13.29 -3.12
C ASP A 49 8.55 14.42 -2.76
N GLU A 50 9.02 15.67 -2.76
CA GLU A 50 8.22 16.86 -2.44
C GLU A 50 7.09 17.11 -3.45
N ASN A 51 7.15 16.49 -4.63
CA ASN A 51 6.15 16.67 -5.70
C ASN A 51 5.18 15.47 -5.80
N SER A 52 4.82 14.89 -4.66
CA SER A 52 4.10 13.62 -4.58
C SER A 52 2.69 13.74 -5.15
N SER A 53 2.47 13.01 -6.23
CA SER A 53 1.21 12.87 -6.93
C SER A 53 0.27 11.90 -6.21
N ARG A 54 -0.97 11.79 -6.70
CA ARG A 54 -1.92 10.76 -6.25
C ARG A 54 -1.41 9.33 -6.52
N GLU A 55 -0.51 9.16 -7.50
CA GLU A 55 0.16 7.89 -7.77
C GLU A 55 1.05 7.48 -6.59
N ASP A 56 1.76 8.45 -6.02
CA ASP A 56 2.64 8.26 -4.87
C ASP A 56 1.85 7.91 -3.61
N ALA A 57 0.65 8.51 -3.44
CA ALA A 57 -0.25 8.16 -2.34
C ALA A 57 -0.71 6.69 -2.38
N SER A 58 -1.02 6.15 -3.58
CA SER A 58 -1.41 4.75 -3.73
C SER A 58 -0.25 3.80 -3.36
N THR A 59 0.98 4.15 -3.73
CA THR A 59 2.20 3.41 -3.38
C THR A 59 2.44 3.41 -1.87
N VAL A 60 2.32 4.57 -1.23
CA VAL A 60 2.50 4.73 0.22
C VAL A 60 1.47 3.87 0.97
N ILE A 61 0.19 3.95 0.59
CA ILE A 61 -0.87 3.15 1.20
C ILE A 61 -0.62 1.65 1.02
N MET A 62 -0.20 1.23 -0.18
CA MET A 62 0.10 -0.17 -0.45
C MET A 62 1.28 -0.68 0.38
N LYS A 63 2.37 0.09 0.48
CA LYS A 63 3.53 -0.24 1.33
C LYS A 63 3.13 -0.32 2.80
N GLU A 64 2.34 0.61 3.29
CA GLU A 64 1.93 0.63 4.70
C GLU A 64 0.97 -0.51 5.02
N LEU A 65 0.04 -0.83 4.11
CA LEU A 65 -0.80 -2.01 4.20
C LEU A 65 0.04 -3.30 4.26
N TRP A 66 1.09 -3.40 3.43
CA TRP A 66 1.99 -4.55 3.44
C TRP A 66 2.75 -4.69 4.75
N LYS A 67 3.31 -3.61 5.31
CA LYS A 67 3.96 -3.64 6.63
C LYS A 67 3.01 -4.13 7.71
N ARG A 68 1.79 -3.59 7.75
CA ARG A 68 0.76 -3.97 8.73
C ARG A 68 0.32 -5.42 8.59
N LEU A 69 0.21 -5.92 7.36
CA LEU A 69 -0.07 -7.33 7.10
C LEU A 69 1.08 -8.24 7.53
N ARG A 70 2.34 -7.79 7.44
CA ARG A 70 3.49 -8.55 7.95
C ARG A 70 3.50 -8.69 9.47
N GLU A 71 3.00 -7.70 10.18
CA GLU A 71 2.89 -7.76 11.65
C GLU A 71 1.78 -8.71 12.10
N THR A 72 0.66 -8.70 11.37
CA THR A 72 -0.58 -9.36 11.82
C THR A 72 -0.83 -10.72 11.17
N HIS A 73 -0.33 -10.96 9.95
CA HIS A 73 -0.65 -12.11 9.12
C HIS A 73 0.57 -12.86 8.57
N LYS A 74 1.79 -12.56 9.05
CA LYS A 74 2.94 -13.44 8.76
C LYS A 74 2.64 -14.84 9.29
N LEU A 75 2.80 -15.83 8.41
CA LEU A 75 2.74 -17.23 8.83
C LEU A 75 3.88 -17.46 9.81
N ARG A 76 3.55 -17.70 11.09
CA ARG A 76 4.50 -18.27 12.03
C ARG A 76 4.84 -19.66 11.52
N VAL A 77 6.09 -19.89 11.17
CA VAL A 77 6.61 -21.25 11.01
C VAL A 77 6.57 -21.87 12.40
N VAL A 78 5.55 -22.69 12.66
CA VAL A 78 5.51 -23.53 13.87
C VAL A 78 6.46 -24.69 13.58
N LYS A 79 7.53 -24.77 14.37
CA LYS A 79 8.56 -25.81 14.28
C LYS A 79 8.11 -27.07 15.00
#